data_AF-S4RJ81-F1
#
_entry.id   AF-S4RJ81-F1
#
_cell.length_a   1.000
_cell.length_b   1.000
_cell.length_c   1.000
_cell.angle_alpha   90.00
_cell.angle_beta   90.00
_cell.angle_gamma   90.00
#
_symmetry.space_group_name_H-M   'P 1'
#
loop_
_entity.id
_entity.type
_entity.pdbx_description
1 polymer ?
#
loop_
_entity_poly.entity_id
_entity_poly.type
_entity_poly.pdbx_seq_one_letter_code
_entity_poly.pdbx_strand_id
1 'polypeptide(L)'
;MAHVERPLPFILTDEDGRFYVDEKTAGVIASIRQPVVVVAIAGRYRTGKSYLMNRLAGSNNGFSLGNTVQSHTKGIWIWPRAHPLHKDKCLLLIDTEGLGDVEK
;
A
#
# COMPACT_ATOMS: atom_id res chain seq x y z
N MET A 1 -11.65 -4.50 -14.28
CA MET A 1 -10.84 -4.51 -13.05
C MET A 1 -11.69 -3.87 -11.96
N ALA A 2 -11.79 -4.43 -10.76
CA ALA A 2 -12.50 -3.77 -9.67
C ALA A 2 -11.87 -2.39 -9.45
N HIS A 3 -12.68 -1.34 -9.47
CA HIS A 3 -12.20 0.03 -9.34
C HIS A 3 -11.89 0.29 -7.86
N VAL A 4 -10.63 0.12 -7.47
CA VAL A 4 -10.16 0.39 -6.11
C VAL A 4 -9.75 1.85 -6.01
N GLU A 5 -10.64 2.68 -5.47
CA GLU A 5 -10.45 4.13 -5.38
C GLU A 5 -9.33 4.55 -4.44
N ARG A 6 -9.08 3.77 -3.38
CA ARG A 6 -8.10 4.08 -2.33
C ARG A 6 -7.27 2.86 -1.97
N PRO A 7 -6.04 3.05 -1.46
CA PRO A 7 -5.26 1.94 -0.93
C PRO A 7 -6.00 1.16 0.15
N LEU A 8 -5.75 -0.14 0.18
CA LEU A 8 -6.35 -1.10 1.10
C LEU A 8 -5.28 -1.61 2.08
N PRO A 9 -5.60 -1.78 3.36
CA PRO A 9 -4.70 -2.44 4.30
C PRO A 9 -4.59 -3.92 3.95
N PHE A 10 -3.37 -4.47 3.95
CA PHE A 10 -3.17 -5.89 3.58
C PHE A 10 -2.58 -6.71 4.71
N ILE A 11 -1.43 -6.30 5.26
CA ILE A 11 -0.85 -6.95 6.43
C ILE A 11 -0.84 -5.91 7.53
N LEU A 12 -1.52 -6.20 8.62
CA LEU A 12 -1.65 -5.32 9.77
C LEU A 12 -1.11 -6.01 11.01
N THR A 13 -1.08 -5.27 12.11
CA THR A 13 -0.62 -5.75 13.40
C THR A 13 -1.80 -5.69 14.38
N ASP A 14 -2.05 -6.77 15.11
CA ASP A 14 -3.04 -6.80 16.20
C ASP A 14 -2.52 -6.09 17.47
N GLU A 15 -3.32 -6.08 18.53
CA GLU A 15 -2.95 -5.47 19.82
C GLU A 15 -1.75 -6.17 20.48
N ASP A 16 -1.51 -7.45 20.17
CA ASP A 16 -0.38 -8.25 20.68
C ASP A 16 0.91 -8.05 19.84
N GLY A 17 0.87 -7.22 18.80
CA GLY A 17 2.02 -7.02 17.92
C GLY A 17 2.18 -8.12 16.85
N ARG A 18 1.20 -9.02 16.69
CA ARG A 18 1.26 -10.10 15.69
C ARG A 18 0.73 -9.63 14.34
N PHE A 19 1.39 -10.09 13.29
CA PHE A 19 0.94 -9.81 11.94
C PHE A 19 -0.28 -10.67 11.56
N TYR A 20 -1.26 -10.05 10.93
CA TYR A 20 -2.39 -10.74 10.31
C TYR A 20 -2.69 -10.17 8.92
N VAL A 21 -3.33 -10.98 8.08
CA VAL A 21 -3.76 -10.60 6.73
C VAL A 21 -5.20 -10.09 6.79
N ASP A 22 -5.47 -8.96 6.14
CA ASP A 22 -6.84 -8.53 5.87
C ASP A 22 -7.44 -9.38 4.74
N GLU A 23 -8.30 -10.33 5.12
CA GLU A 23 -8.89 -11.30 4.19
C GLU A 23 -9.74 -10.66 3.09
N LYS A 24 -10.35 -9.50 3.35
CA LYS A 24 -11.09 -8.76 2.33
C LYS A 24 -10.15 -8.28 1.23
N THR A 25 -9.01 -7.72 1.61
CA THR A 25 -7.97 -7.26 0.69
C THR A 25 -7.29 -8.43 -0.01
N ALA A 26 -7.05 -9.55 0.68
CA ALA A 26 -6.58 -10.78 0.05
C ALA A 26 -7.54 -11.28 -1.04
N GLY A 27 -8.86 -11.22 -0.78
CA GLY A 27 -9.90 -11.52 -1.77
C GLY A 27 -9.85 -10.60 -3.00
N VAL A 28 -9.58 -9.30 -2.80
CA VAL A 28 -9.38 -8.35 -3.91
C VAL A 28 -8.17 -8.75 -4.75
N ILE A 29 -7.02 -9.06 -4.13
CA ILE A 29 -5.81 -9.50 -4.85
C ILE A 29 -6.10 -10.79 -5.62
N ALA A 30 -6.73 -11.78 -4.97
CA ALA A 30 -7.06 -13.07 -5.58
C ALA A 30 -8.03 -12.94 -6.77
N SER A 31 -8.81 -11.86 -6.83
CA SER A 31 -9.71 -11.59 -7.95
C SER A 31 -9.01 -11.06 -9.21
N ILE A 32 -7.75 -10.63 -9.11
CA ILE A 32 -6.97 -10.07 -10.24
C ILE A 32 -6.56 -11.20 -11.18
N ARG A 33 -7.05 -11.16 -12.42
CA ARG A 33 -6.76 -12.19 -13.45
C ARG A 33 -5.65 -11.78 -14.42
N GLN A 34 -5.36 -10.49 -14.50
CA GLN A 34 -4.29 -9.92 -15.31
C GLN A 34 -2.91 -10.30 -14.73
N PRO A 35 -1.86 -10.39 -15.56
CA PRO A 35 -0.48 -10.38 -15.07
C PRO A 35 -0.23 -9.15 -14.20
N VAL A 36 0.45 -9.36 -13.07
CA VAL A 36 0.68 -8.33 -12.06
C VAL A 36 2.13 -7.86 -12.11
N VAL A 37 2.32 -6.54 -12.16
CA VAL A 37 3.59 -5.86 -11.93
C VAL A 37 3.55 -5.30 -10.52
N VAL A 38 4.44 -5.76 -9.64
CA VAL A 38 4.48 -5.33 -8.24
C VAL A 38 5.58 -4.28 -8.07
N VAL A 39 5.22 -3.15 -7.45
CA VAL A 39 6.18 -2.12 -7.03
C VAL A 39 5.99 -1.89 -5.55
N ALA A 40 7.00 -2.22 -4.76
CA ALA A 40 7.01 -2.04 -3.31
C ALA A 40 8.05 -1.01 -2.89
N ILE A 41 7.75 -0.27 -1.83
CA ILE A 41 8.69 0.68 -1.21
C ILE A 41 8.86 0.36 0.27
N ALA A 42 10.11 0.42 0.76
CA ALA A 42 10.45 0.27 2.16
C ALA A 42 11.54 1.26 2.54
N GLY A 43 11.64 1.59 3.84
CA GLY A 43 12.63 2.54 4.35
C GLY A 43 12.18 3.22 5.62
N ARG A 44 13.06 4.07 6.17
CA ARG A 44 12.84 4.77 7.45
C ARG A 44 11.52 5.54 7.48
N TYR A 45 10.98 5.73 8.68
CA TYR A 45 9.82 6.61 8.87
C TYR A 45 10.12 8.04 8.34
N ARG A 46 9.10 8.70 7.78
CA ARG A 46 9.14 10.09 7.26
C ARG A 46 10.15 10.40 6.14
N THR A 47 10.50 9.42 5.31
CA THR A 47 11.34 9.65 4.09
C THR A 47 10.54 9.88 2.80
N GLY A 48 9.23 10.16 2.90
CA GLY A 48 8.39 10.47 1.72
C GLY A 48 7.96 9.26 0.88
N LYS A 49 7.98 8.04 1.45
CA LYS A 49 7.58 6.81 0.74
C LYS A 49 6.17 6.89 0.13
N SER A 50 5.16 7.15 0.96
CA SER A 50 3.76 7.27 0.55
C SER A 50 3.56 8.39 -0.48
N TYR A 51 4.33 9.48 -0.36
CA TYR A 51 4.33 10.56 -1.36
C TYR A 51 4.83 10.05 -2.71
N LEU A 52 5.97 9.36 -2.76
CA LEU A 52 6.49 8.79 -4.00
C LEU A 52 5.51 7.76 -4.61
N MET A 53 4.89 6.91 -3.78
CA MET A 53 3.91 5.93 -4.24
C MET A 53 2.66 6.58 -4.84
N ASN A 54 2.20 7.71 -4.27
CA ASN A 54 1.11 8.51 -4.83
C ASN A 54 1.46 9.11 -6.20
N ARG A 55 2.71 9.55 -6.38
CA ARG A 55 3.21 10.03 -7.68
C ARG A 55 3.22 8.90 -8.72
N LEU A 56 3.66 7.70 -8.35
CA LEU A 56 3.59 6.51 -9.22
C LEU A 56 2.15 6.12 -9.55
N ALA A 57 1.23 6.29 -8.61
CA ALA A 57 -0.20 6.05 -8.80
C ALA A 57 -0.91 7.11 -9.67
N GLY A 58 -0.21 8.20 -10.04
CA GLY A 58 -0.80 9.34 -10.74
C GLY A 58 -1.96 9.98 -9.97
N SER A 59 -1.96 9.92 -8.63
CA SER A 59 -3.03 10.46 -7.79
C SER A 59 -2.46 11.12 -6.54
N ASN A 60 -3.01 12.28 -6.17
CA ASN A 60 -2.62 12.98 -4.94
C ASN A 60 -3.42 12.54 -3.70
N ASN A 61 -4.47 11.72 -3.88
CA ASN A 61 -5.41 11.31 -2.82
C ASN A 61 -5.36 9.79 -2.57
N GLY A 62 -4.15 9.22 -2.53
CA GLY A 62 -3.91 7.79 -2.40
C GLY A 62 -3.52 7.34 -0.98
N PHE A 63 -2.29 6.86 -0.84
CA PHE A 63 -1.68 6.49 0.43
C PHE A 63 -1.66 7.70 1.35
N SER A 64 -2.02 7.48 2.61
CA SER A 64 -2.05 8.55 3.61
C SER A 64 -0.66 9.14 3.80
N LEU A 65 -0.57 10.47 3.76
CA LEU A 65 0.66 11.20 4.05
C LEU A 65 0.65 11.56 5.53
N GLY A 66 1.43 10.84 6.34
CA GLY A 66 1.52 11.14 7.77
C GLY A 66 2.17 12.50 8.02
N ASN A 67 1.39 13.49 8.48
CA ASN A 67 1.89 14.80 8.92
C ASN A 67 2.08 14.88 10.45
N THR A 68 1.57 13.93 11.24
CA THR A 68 1.63 13.94 12.72
C THR A 68 2.57 12.88 13.28
N VAL A 69 3.13 13.10 14.47
CA VAL A 69 4.20 12.29 15.11
C VAL A 69 3.94 10.78 15.07
N GLN A 70 2.67 10.34 15.16
CA GLN A 70 2.25 8.95 15.03
C GLN A 70 2.41 8.34 13.62
N SER A 71 2.79 7.07 13.54
CA SER A 71 2.74 6.29 12.29
C SER A 71 1.32 6.14 11.76
N HIS A 72 1.04 6.77 10.62
CA HIS A 72 -0.24 6.64 9.90
C HIS A 72 -0.33 5.32 9.11
N THR A 73 0.78 4.89 8.51
CA THR A 73 0.85 3.62 7.79
C THR A 73 1.36 2.55 8.75
N LYS A 74 0.45 1.90 9.49
CA LYS A 74 0.77 0.69 10.23
C LYS A 74 0.65 -0.50 9.29
N GLY A 75 1.67 -1.36 9.29
CA GLY A 75 1.72 -2.54 8.43
C GLY A 75 1.98 -2.24 6.94
N ILE A 76 1.37 -3.02 6.07
CA ILE A 76 1.57 -3.02 4.62
C ILE A 76 0.24 -2.72 3.93
N TRP A 77 0.26 -1.74 3.03
CA TRP A 77 -0.89 -1.26 2.30
C TRP A 77 -0.69 -1.48 0.80
N ILE A 78 -1.76 -1.84 0.09
CA ILE A 78 -1.70 -2.12 -1.33
C ILE A 78 -2.67 -1.24 -2.12
N TRP A 79 -2.34 -0.98 -3.38
CA TRP A 79 -3.22 -0.28 -4.30
C TRP A 79 -3.12 -0.84 -5.72
N PRO A 80 -4.07 -1.70 -6.14
CA PRO A 80 -4.16 -2.18 -7.50
C PRO A 80 -4.58 -1.06 -8.45
N ARG A 81 -3.83 -0.85 -9.53
CA ARG A 81 -4.09 0.15 -10.58
C ARG A 81 -3.95 -0.46 -11.97
N ALA A 82 -4.53 0.18 -12.98
CA ALA A 82 -4.20 -0.12 -14.36
C ALA A 82 -2.74 0.27 -14.63
N HIS A 83 -1.97 -0.61 -15.29
CA HIS A 83 -0.58 -0.29 -15.61
C HIS A 83 -0.53 0.81 -16.69
N PRO A 84 0.24 1.90 -16.49
CA PRO A 84 0.20 3.08 -17.36
C PRO A 84 0.67 2.82 -18.80
N LEU A 85 1.55 1.83 -18.99
CA LEU A 85 2.13 1.48 -20.29
C LEU A 85 1.62 0.15 -20.89
N HIS A 86 0.91 -0.67 -20.11
CA HIS A 86 0.54 -2.04 -20.50
C HIS A 86 -0.91 -2.31 -20.09
N LYS A 87 -1.86 -2.06 -20.98
CA LYS A 87 -3.31 -2.07 -20.67
C LYS A 87 -3.85 -3.44 -20.22
N ASP A 88 -3.11 -4.51 -20.51
CA ASP A 88 -3.41 -5.90 -20.13
C ASP A 88 -2.87 -6.28 -18.74
N LYS A 89 -2.13 -5.40 -18.07
CA LYS A 89 -1.48 -5.68 -16.77
C LYS A 89 -2.06 -4.85 -15.63
N CYS A 90 -2.02 -5.45 -14.43
CA CYS A 90 -2.26 -4.76 -13.18
C CYS A 90 -0.93 -4.23 -12.62
N LEU A 91 -0.89 -2.96 -12.21
CA LEU A 91 0.17 -2.41 -11.38
C LEU A 91 -0.27 -2.50 -9.91
N LEU A 92 0.41 -3.32 -9.11
CA LEU A 92 0.17 -3.44 -7.67
C LEU A 92 1.21 -2.60 -6.92
N LEU A 93 0.78 -1.45 -6.43
CA LEU A 93 1.59 -0.56 -5.60
C LEU A 93 1.53 -1.03 -4.14
N ILE A 94 2.67 -1.17 -3.48
CA ILE A 94 2.78 -1.58 -2.08
C ILE A 94 3.56 -0.53 -1.28
N ASP A 95 2.89 0.11 -0.33
CA ASP A 95 3.51 1.04 0.63
C ASP A 95 3.62 0.37 2.00
N THR A 96 4.70 0.64 2.72
CA THR A 96 5.02 -0.04 3.97
C THR A 96 5.26 0.94 5.11
N GLU A 97 5.01 0.47 6.33
CA GLU A 97 5.38 1.17 7.56
C GLU A 97 6.85 1.62 7.56
N GLY A 98 7.10 2.77 8.18
CA GLY A 98 8.44 3.29 8.34
C GLY A 98 9.27 2.49 9.34
N LEU A 99 10.46 2.06 8.92
CA LEU A 99 11.42 1.44 9.83
C LEU A 99 11.93 2.46 10.87
N GLY A 100 12.11 2.00 12.12
CA GLY A 100 12.63 2.81 13.21
C GLY A 100 11.65 3.83 13.76
N ASP A 101 10.35 3.56 13.63
CA ASP A 101 9.34 4.27 14.41
C ASP A 101 9.59 4.03 15.91
N VAL A 102 9.69 5.11 16.67
CA VAL A 102 10.20 5.12 18.04
C VAL A 102 9.07 4.89 19.06
N GLU A 103 7.82 4.78 18.61
CA GLU A 103 6.63 4.56 19.44
C GLU A 103 6.23 3.07 19.57
N LYS A 104 7.19 2.15 19.55
CA LYS A 104 7.00 0.77 20.03
C LYS A 104 7.36 0.63 21.50
#